data_AF-A0A7C7KNJ6-F1
#
_entry.id   AF-A0A7C7KNJ6-F1
#
_cell.length_a   1.000
_cell.length_b   1.000
_cell.length_c   1.000
_cell.angle_alpha   90.00
_cell.angle_beta   90.00
_cell.angle_gamma   90.00
#
_symmetry.space_group_name_H-M   'P 1'
#
loop_
_entity.id
_entity.type
_entity.pdbx_description
1 polymer ?
#
loop_
_entity_poly.entity_id
_entity_poly.type
_entity_poly.pdbx_seq_one_letter_code
_entity_poly.pdbx_strand_id
1 'polypeptide(L)'
;NAPHVHIHSGIDLEHSPAAEQALHQGIPLNLRVDSRIARYRRFWAWLVQERRWQWRISYLPLSRQYVLDYPNGDRTTYARLRHLRSALRVSRAFTLNYPQSDDPKARYQVQIRGYIDIQALPSPLRLPALFSPQWRLNSGWRTWLMDTA
;
A
#
# COMPACT_ATOMS: atom_id res chain seq x y z
N ASN A 1 -23.98 6.51 7.34
CA ASN A 1 -23.27 5.78 6.25
C ASN A 1 -22.09 6.59 5.79
N ALA A 2 -20.87 6.22 6.20
CA ALA A 2 -19.67 6.73 5.54
C ALA A 2 -19.48 5.94 4.23
N PRO A 3 -19.27 6.56 3.07
CA PRO A 3 -19.13 5.80 1.84
C PRO A 3 -17.80 5.04 1.84
N HIS A 4 -17.87 3.87 1.22
CA HIS A 4 -16.76 2.93 1.14
C HIS A 4 -16.08 3.12 -0.20
N VAL A 5 -14.77 3.33 -0.19
CA VAL A 5 -13.99 3.39 -1.42
C VAL A 5 -13.13 2.15 -1.54
N HIS A 6 -13.33 1.40 -2.62
CA HIS A 6 -12.50 0.27 -3.00
C HIS A 6 -11.35 0.80 -3.87
N ILE A 7 -10.15 0.90 -3.29
CA ILE A 7 -8.96 1.36 -4.01
C ILE A 7 -7.92 0.26 -4.00
N HIS A 8 -7.41 -0.06 -5.20
CA HIS A 8 -6.35 -1.03 -5.40
C HIS A 8 -5.00 -0.32 -5.28
N SER A 9 -4.12 -0.81 -4.40
CA SER A 9 -2.78 -0.25 -4.16
C SER A 9 -1.84 -0.38 -5.36
N GLY A 10 -2.16 -1.22 -6.35
CA GLY A 10 -1.58 -1.20 -7.69
C GLY A 10 -0.08 -1.54 -7.79
N ILE A 11 0.52 -2.14 -6.75
CA ILE A 11 1.93 -2.51 -6.78
C ILE A 11 2.09 -3.83 -7.51
N ASP A 12 2.95 -3.80 -8.53
CA ASP A 12 3.29 -4.96 -9.31
C ASP A 12 4.60 -5.59 -8.82
N LEU A 13 4.48 -6.55 -7.91
CA LEU A 13 5.61 -7.35 -7.42
C LEU A 13 6.14 -8.32 -8.49
N GLU A 14 5.51 -8.47 -9.65
CA GLU A 14 5.92 -9.43 -10.69
C GLU A 14 7.20 -9.00 -11.42
N HIS A 15 7.52 -7.71 -11.39
CA HIS A 15 8.65 -7.14 -12.13
C HIS A 15 9.91 -6.91 -11.28
N SER A 16 10.01 -7.54 -10.09
CA SER A 16 11.19 -7.41 -9.21
C SER A 16 11.78 -8.76 -8.78
N PRO A 17 12.63 -9.36 -9.63
CA PRO A 17 13.53 -10.45 -9.24
C PRO A 17 14.29 -10.20 -7.92
N ALA A 18 14.74 -8.98 -7.67
CA ALA A 18 15.48 -8.66 -6.44
C ALA A 18 14.63 -8.78 -5.17
N ALA A 19 13.36 -8.34 -5.23
CA ALA A 19 12.43 -8.47 -4.12
C ALA A 19 12.08 -9.94 -3.84
N GLU A 20 11.86 -10.73 -4.89
CA GLU A 20 11.60 -12.17 -4.76
C GLU A 20 12.80 -12.92 -4.19
N GLN A 21 14.00 -12.64 -4.68
CA GLN A 21 15.24 -13.21 -4.16
C GLN A 21 15.46 -12.83 -2.68
N ALA A 22 15.21 -11.57 -2.32
CA ALA A 22 15.33 -11.11 -0.94
C ALA A 22 14.40 -11.91 0.00
N LEU A 23 13.14 -12.13 -0.40
CA LEU A 23 12.21 -12.98 0.34
C LEU A 23 12.78 -14.38 0.53
N HIS A 24 13.29 -15.00 -0.54
CA HIS A 24 13.88 -16.35 -0.47
C HIS A 24 15.14 -16.41 0.41
N GLN A 25 15.88 -15.30 0.54
CA GLN A 25 17.00 -15.16 1.47
C GLN A 25 16.56 -14.86 2.92
N GLY A 26 15.26 -14.89 3.22
CA GLY A 26 14.70 -14.63 4.54
C GLY A 26 14.57 -13.14 4.87
N ILE A 27 14.75 -12.25 3.89
CA ILE A 27 14.66 -10.81 4.08
C ILE A 27 13.20 -10.39 3.89
N PRO A 28 12.52 -9.92 4.95
CA PRO A 28 11.13 -9.52 4.86
C PRO A 28 11.01 -8.21 4.06
N LEU A 29 9.91 -8.08 3.33
CA LEU A 29 9.56 -6.86 2.60
C LEU A 29 8.42 -6.15 3.31
N ASN A 30 8.62 -4.89 3.65
CA ASN A 30 7.58 -4.05 4.21
C ASN A 30 6.91 -3.25 3.09
N LEU A 31 5.65 -3.58 2.85
CA LEU A 31 4.78 -2.85 1.96
C LEU A 31 4.08 -1.75 2.75
N ARG A 32 4.33 -0.49 2.40
CA ARG A 32 3.62 0.66 2.94
C ARG A 32 2.57 1.14 1.95
N VAL A 33 1.38 1.47 2.45
CA VAL A 33 0.34 2.17 1.69
C VAL A 33 0.01 3.45 2.42
N ASP A 34 0.24 4.57 1.75
CA ASP A 34 -0.14 5.90 2.20
C ASP A 34 -1.47 6.29 1.55
N SER A 35 -2.35 6.91 2.33
CA SER A 35 -3.53 7.59 1.84
C SER A 35 -3.57 9.03 2.34
N ARG A 36 -4.02 9.92 1.47
CA ARG A 36 -4.23 11.34 1.75
C ARG A 36 -5.62 11.71 1.28
N ILE A 37 -6.38 12.37 2.13
CA ILE A 37 -7.67 12.96 1.79
C ILE A 37 -7.49 14.45 1.91
N ALA A 38 -7.65 15.17 0.82
CA ALA A 38 -7.72 16.62 0.80
C ALA A 38 -9.17 17.05 0.50
N ARG A 39 -9.58 18.18 1.06
CA ARG A 39 -10.87 18.80 0.74
C ARG A 39 -10.62 20.07 -0.05
N TYR A 40 -11.34 20.22 -1.16
CA TYR A 40 -11.35 21.45 -1.95
C TYR A 40 -12.42 22.41 -1.42
N ARG A 41 -12.05 23.67 -1.24
CA ARG A 41 -12.99 24.79 -1.07
C ARG A 41 -12.64 25.88 -2.07
N ARG A 42 -13.52 26.06 -3.05
CA ARG A 42 -13.50 27.10 -4.10
C ARG A 42 -12.25 27.11 -5.00
N PHE A 43 -11.05 27.31 -4.45
CA PHE A 43 -9.78 27.45 -5.17
C PHE A 43 -8.56 26.86 -4.42
N TRP A 44 -8.71 26.37 -3.20
CA TRP A 44 -7.63 25.73 -2.44
C TRP A 44 -8.05 24.39 -1.86
N ALA A 45 -7.10 23.47 -1.79
CA ALA A 45 -7.23 22.18 -1.14
C ALA A 45 -6.39 22.15 0.14
N TRP A 46 -6.92 21.56 1.20
CA TRP A 46 -6.14 21.27 2.41
C TRP A 46 -6.26 19.80 2.78
N LEU A 47 -5.17 19.25 3.34
CA LEU A 47 -5.14 17.89 3.84
C LEU A 47 -6.06 17.78 5.07
N VAL A 48 -7.03 16.89 4.97
CA VAL A 48 -8.00 16.60 6.03
C VAL A 48 -7.56 15.38 6.82
N GLN A 49 -6.97 14.41 6.14
CA GLN A 49 -6.60 13.15 6.76
C GLN A 49 -5.44 12.50 6.03
N GLU A 50 -4.50 11.97 6.78
CA GLU A 50 -3.46 11.07 6.29
C GLU A 50 -3.53 9.76 7.09
N ARG A 51 -3.48 8.63 6.39
CA ARG A 51 -3.37 7.30 7.01
C ARG A 51 -2.30 6.50 6.32
N ARG A 52 -1.57 5.71 7.11
CA ARG A 52 -0.53 4.81 6.65
C ARG A 52 -0.83 3.41 7.16
N TRP A 53 -0.74 2.44 6.26
CA TRP A 53 -0.83 1.02 6.58
C TRP A 53 0.45 0.31 6.17
N GLN A 54 0.80 -0.71 6.93
CA GLN A 54 1.99 -1.51 6.68
C GLN A 54 1.62 -3.00 6.67
N TRP A 55 1.94 -3.65 5.57
CA TRP A 55 1.95 -5.10 5.46
C TRP A 55 3.39 -5.58 5.49
N ARG A 56 3.60 -6.76 6.05
CA ARG A 56 4.89 -7.44 5.99
C ARG A 56 4.74 -8.71 5.19
N ILE A 57 5.62 -8.86 4.20
CA ILE A 57 5.73 -10.04 3.37
C ILE A 57 6.99 -10.76 3.80
N SER A 58 6.90 -12.07 4.04
CA SER A 58 8.06 -12.91 4.35
C SER A 58 7.92 -14.29 3.73
N TYR A 59 9.00 -15.05 3.72
CA TYR A 59 9.01 -16.42 3.22
C TYR A 59 9.58 -17.34 4.30
N LEU A 60 8.90 -18.47 4.52
CA LEU A 60 9.31 -19.52 5.44
C LEU A 60 9.99 -20.65 4.64
N PRO A 61 11.32 -20.80 4.69
CA PRO A 61 12.03 -21.77 3.85
C PRO A 61 11.65 -23.22 4.12
N LEU A 62 11.41 -23.55 5.40
CA LEU A 62 11.09 -24.92 5.84
C LEU A 62 9.75 -25.41 5.29
N SER A 63 8.71 -24.56 5.34
CA SER A 63 7.38 -24.90 4.84
C SER A 63 7.16 -24.48 3.38
N ARG A 64 8.10 -23.73 2.80
CA ARG A 64 8.02 -23.12 1.46
C ARG A 64 6.76 -22.26 1.29
N GLN A 65 6.42 -21.51 2.32
CA GLN A 65 5.23 -20.66 2.34
C GLN A 65 5.60 -19.19 2.37
N TYR A 66 4.87 -18.40 1.61
CA TYR A 66 4.83 -16.96 1.76
C TYR A 66 3.88 -16.58 2.88
N VAL A 67 4.25 -15.61 3.69
CA VAL A 67 3.46 -15.10 4.80
C VAL A 67 3.17 -13.64 4.55
N LEU A 68 1.91 -13.26 4.72
CA LEU A 68 1.43 -11.88 4.72
C LEU A 68 0.91 -11.54 6.11
N ASP A 69 1.60 -10.64 6.79
CA ASP A 69 1.09 -10.00 8.01
C ASP A 69 0.35 -8.71 7.63
N TYR A 70 -0.86 -8.57 8.15
CA TYR A 70 -1.75 -7.44 7.89
C TYR A 70 -1.63 -6.36 8.97
N PRO A 71 -2.00 -5.10 8.66
CA PRO A 71 -1.95 -4.00 9.63
C PRO A 71 -2.78 -4.22 10.90
N ASN A 72 -3.83 -5.05 10.83
CA ASN A 72 -4.70 -5.37 11.96
C ASN A 72 -4.19 -6.54 12.83
N GLY A 73 -3.00 -7.07 12.53
CA GLY A 73 -2.42 -8.21 13.25
C GLY A 73 -2.79 -9.58 12.67
N ASP A 74 -3.69 -9.64 11.69
CA ASP A 74 -4.00 -10.90 11.01
C ASP A 74 -2.76 -11.42 10.26
N ARG A 75 -2.69 -12.75 10.12
CA ARG A 75 -1.66 -13.43 9.34
C ARG A 75 -2.31 -14.40 8.37
N THR A 76 -1.84 -14.42 7.13
CA THR A 76 -2.25 -15.42 6.14
C THR A 76 -1.03 -15.99 5.43
N THR A 77 -1.05 -17.28 5.15
CA THR A 77 0.00 -17.97 4.41
C THR A 77 -0.45 -18.36 3.00
N TYR A 78 0.50 -18.40 2.08
CA TYR A 78 0.28 -18.70 0.68
C TYR A 78 1.36 -19.63 0.16
N ALA A 79 0.97 -20.72 -0.50
CA ALA A 79 1.92 -21.67 -1.09
C ALA A 79 2.66 -21.11 -2.32
N ARG A 80 2.14 -20.05 -2.94
CA ARG A 80 2.70 -19.45 -4.16
C ARG A 80 2.61 -17.93 -4.08
N LEU A 81 3.67 -17.24 -4.51
CA LEU A 81 3.76 -15.78 -4.46
C LEU A 81 2.60 -15.11 -5.21
N ARG A 82 2.19 -15.65 -6.36
CA ARG A 82 1.02 -15.15 -7.11
C ARG A 82 -0.28 -15.07 -6.29
N HIS A 83 -0.51 -16.00 -5.35
CA HIS A 83 -1.73 -15.97 -4.53
C HIS A 83 -1.65 -14.86 -3.46
N LEU A 84 -0.46 -14.65 -2.87
CA LEU A 84 -0.20 -13.52 -2.00
C LEU A 84 -0.38 -12.20 -2.76
N ARG A 85 0.13 -12.10 -4.00
CA ARG A 85 -0.05 -10.93 -4.87
C ARG A 85 -1.53 -10.65 -5.15
N SER A 86 -2.31 -11.68 -5.47
CA SER A 86 -3.76 -11.54 -5.63
C SER A 86 -4.42 -11.01 -4.35
N ALA A 87 -4.02 -11.49 -3.17
CA ALA A 87 -4.52 -10.97 -1.90
C ALA A 87 -4.15 -9.49 -1.68
N LEU A 88 -2.95 -9.06 -2.06
CA LEU A 88 -2.53 -7.65 -2.02
C LEU A 88 -3.28 -6.77 -3.04
N ARG A 89 -3.61 -7.31 -4.21
CA ARG A 89 -4.44 -6.61 -5.21
C ARG A 89 -5.90 -6.48 -4.76
N VAL A 90 -6.39 -7.49 -4.06
CA VAL A 90 -7.75 -7.56 -3.51
C VAL A 90 -7.84 -6.80 -2.19
N SER A 91 -6.73 -6.32 -1.61
CA SER A 91 -6.68 -5.81 -0.24
C SER A 91 -7.49 -4.51 -0.07
N ARG A 92 -8.78 -4.75 0.17
CA ARG A 92 -9.76 -4.17 1.07
C ARG A 92 -10.06 -2.69 0.87
N ALA A 93 -11.37 -2.40 0.83
CA ALA A 93 -11.89 -1.05 0.95
C ALA A 93 -11.17 -0.35 2.09
N PHE A 94 -10.35 0.64 1.75
CA PHE A 94 -9.84 1.54 2.76
C PHE A 94 -11.07 2.30 3.23
N THR A 95 -11.56 1.98 4.42
CA THR A 95 -12.62 2.79 5.04
C THR A 95 -12.01 4.13 5.41
N LEU A 96 -12.06 5.02 4.43
CA LEU A 96 -11.69 6.40 4.54
C LEU A 96 -12.92 7.13 5.07
N ASN A 97 -12.97 7.33 6.39
CA ASN A 97 -13.97 8.19 6.99
C ASN A 97 -13.63 9.63 6.61
N TYR A 98 -14.18 10.18 5.54
CA TYR A 98 -14.13 11.63 5.37
C TYR A 98 -14.96 12.28 6.49
N PRO A 99 -14.53 13.43 7.03
CA PRO A 99 -15.38 14.16 7.96
C PRO A 99 -16.67 14.58 7.24
N GLN A 100 -17.81 14.36 7.90
CA GLN A 100 -19.06 14.91 7.42
C GLN A 100 -18.90 16.41 7.25
N SER A 101 -19.33 16.90 6.10
CA SER A 101 -19.32 18.31 5.76
C SER A 101 -20.77 18.77 5.73
N ASP A 102 -21.07 19.87 6.41
CA ASP A 102 -22.37 20.56 6.32
C ASP A 102 -22.56 21.25 4.96
N ASP A 103 -21.49 21.34 4.16
CA ASP A 103 -21.52 21.85 2.79
C ASP A 103 -21.79 20.72 1.79
N PRO A 104 -22.96 20.70 1.12
CA PRO A 104 -23.34 19.71 0.12
C PRO A 104 -22.54 19.81 -1.19
N LYS A 105 -21.67 20.83 -1.35
CA LYS A 105 -20.77 20.98 -2.51
C LYS A 105 -19.32 20.64 -2.18
N ALA A 106 -19.05 20.02 -1.04
CA ALA A 106 -17.70 19.64 -0.66
C ALA A 106 -17.13 18.59 -1.63
N ARG A 107 -15.99 18.91 -2.25
CA ARG A 107 -15.25 17.97 -3.08
C ARG A 107 -14.06 17.43 -2.29
N TYR A 108 -13.91 16.12 -2.29
CA TYR A 108 -12.78 15.43 -1.68
C TYR A 108 -11.87 14.88 -2.76
N GLN A 109 -10.57 15.07 -2.56
CA GLN A 109 -9.53 14.42 -3.34
C GLN A 109 -8.90 13.34 -2.47
N VAL A 110 -9.06 12.09 -2.90
CA VAL A 110 -8.41 10.96 -2.26
C VAL A 110 -7.18 10.60 -3.10
N GLN A 111 -6.04 10.51 -2.46
CA GLN A 111 -4.80 10.03 -3.07
C GLN A 111 -4.31 8.80 -2.33
N ILE A 112 -3.92 7.76 -3.06
CA ILE A 112 -3.32 6.56 -2.48
C ILE A 112 -2.05 6.21 -3.23
N ARG A 113 -1.04 5.78 -2.48
CA ARG A 113 0.23 5.29 -3.01
C ARG A 113 0.68 4.07 -2.21
N GLY A 114 0.99 3.00 -2.92
CA GLY A 114 1.63 1.82 -2.35
C GLY A 114 3.09 1.74 -2.76
N TYR A 115 3.98 1.38 -1.85
CA TYR A 115 5.40 1.18 -2.15
C TYR A 115 6.11 0.25 -1.17
N ILE A 116 7.22 -0.36 -1.60
CA ILE A 116 8.13 -1.06 -0.68
C ILE A 116 8.98 -0.05 0.08
N ASP A 117 9.02 -0.20 1.40
CA ASP A 117 9.82 0.65 2.27
C ASP A 117 11.29 0.23 2.24
N ILE A 118 12.09 0.89 1.38
CA ILE A 118 13.53 0.68 1.27
C ILE A 118 14.24 0.91 2.61
N GLN A 119 13.75 1.82 3.45
CA GLN A 119 14.36 2.11 4.76
C GLN A 119 14.19 0.94 5.74
N ALA A 120 13.19 0.08 5.52
CA ALA A 120 12.97 -1.10 6.32
C ALA A 120 13.82 -2.31 5.90
N LEU A 121 14.54 -2.22 4.78
CA LEU A 121 15.49 -3.25 4.39
C LEU A 121 16.68 -3.30 5.37
N PRO A 122 17.36 -4.45 5.47
CA PRO A 122 18.63 -4.56 6.19
C PRO A 122 19.64 -3.53 5.69
N SER A 123 20.44 -2.96 6.59
CA SER A 123 21.40 -1.89 6.27
C SER A 123 22.28 -2.17 5.04
N PRO A 124 22.82 -3.40 4.84
CA PRO A 124 23.64 -3.70 3.65
C PRO A 124 22.90 -3.56 2.32
N LEU A 125 21.56 -3.69 2.31
CA LEU A 125 20.75 -3.61 1.09
C LEU A 125 20.19 -2.22 0.82
N ARG A 126 20.16 -1.31 1.79
CA ARG A 126 19.51 0.01 1.63
C ARG A 126 20.14 0.84 0.52
N LEU A 127 21.47 1.00 0.55
CA LEU A 127 22.19 1.80 -0.46
C LEU A 127 22.01 1.21 -1.86
N PRO A 128 22.30 -0.09 -2.12
CA PRO A 128 22.06 -0.69 -3.42
C PRO A 128 20.61 -0.55 -3.91
N ALA A 129 19.63 -0.71 -3.01
CA ALA A 129 18.22 -0.61 -3.34
C ALA A 129 17.78 0.79 -3.80
N LEU A 130 18.42 1.87 -3.32
CA LEU A 130 18.12 3.23 -3.78
C LEU A 130 18.49 3.46 -5.25
N PHE A 131 19.54 2.80 -5.73
CA PHE A 131 20.03 2.96 -7.10
C PHE A 131 19.47 1.92 -8.07
N SER A 132 18.87 0.84 -7.58
CA SER A 132 18.38 -0.25 -8.42
C SER A 132 16.88 -0.10 -8.79
N PRO A 133 16.53 -0.11 -10.09
CA PRO A 133 15.14 -0.08 -10.55
C PRO A 133 14.30 -1.24 -10.01
N GLN A 134 14.94 -2.37 -9.68
CA GLN A 134 14.30 -3.55 -9.12
C GLN A 134 13.60 -3.25 -7.79
N TRP A 135 14.08 -2.26 -7.03
CA TRP A 135 13.48 -1.87 -5.75
C TRP A 135 12.51 -0.69 -5.86
N ARG A 136 12.32 -0.12 -7.07
CA ARG A 136 11.37 0.96 -7.35
C ARG A 136 9.92 0.43 -7.48
N LEU A 137 9.55 -0.48 -6.59
CA LEU A 137 8.20 -1.00 -6.46
C LEU A 137 7.33 0.07 -5.81
N ASN A 138 6.79 0.95 -6.64
CA ASN A 138 5.96 2.08 -6.23
C ASN A 138 4.84 2.26 -7.27
N SER A 139 3.60 2.30 -6.81
CA SER A 139 2.45 2.46 -7.71
C SER A 139 2.20 3.89 -8.17
N GLY A 140 2.96 4.85 -7.64
CA GLY A 140 2.70 6.27 -7.79
C GLY A 140 1.48 6.72 -6.98
N TRP A 141 1.24 8.03 -6.92
CA TRP A 141 0.00 8.55 -6.36
C TRP A 141 -1.12 8.40 -7.39
N ARG A 142 -2.08 7.55 -7.07
CA ARG A 142 -3.36 7.51 -7.78
C ARG A 142 -4.32 8.46 -7.07
N THR A 143 -5.06 9.25 -7.86
CA THR A 143 -5.93 10.32 -7.35
C THR A 143 -7.36 10.09 -7.83
N TRP A 144 -8.32 10.27 -6.94
CA TRP A 144 -9.75 10.26 -7.23
C TRP A 144 -10.39 11.53 -6.69
N LEU A 145 -11.31 12.10 -7.46
CA LEU A 145 -12.17 13.19 -7.03
C LEU A 145 -13.52 12.60 -6.66
N MET A 146 -14.03 12.98 -5.50
CA MET A 146 -15.32 12.55 -4.98
C MET A 146 -16.15 13.77 -4.64
N ASP A 147 -17.35 13.79 -5.20
CA ASP A 147 -18.37 14.75 -4.85
C ASP A 147 -19.27 14.11 -3.78
N THR A 148 -19.54 14.84 -2.69
CA THR A 148 -20.57 14.45 -1.72
C THR A 148 -21.94 14.85 -2.29
N ALA A 149 -22.52 14.00 -3.13
CA ALA A 149 -23.91 14.15 -3.57
C ALA A 149 -24.87 13.56 -2.53
#